data_AF-A0A521F5I5-F1
#
_entry.id   AF-A0A521F5I5-F1
#
_cell.length_a   1.000
_cell.length_b   1.000
_cell.length_c   1.000
_cell.angle_alpha   90.00
_cell.angle_beta   90.00
_cell.angle_gamma   90.00
#
_symmetry.space_group_name_H-M   'P 1'
#
loop_
_entity.id
_entity.type
_entity.pdbx_description
1 polymer ?
#
loop_
_entity_poly.entity_id
_entity_poly.type
_entity_poly.pdbx_seq_one_letter_code
_entity_poly.pdbx_strand_id
1 'polypeptide(L)'
;MTYQPATISDDLNTLPQLPGWVTSRRAETLETVAFRSGAALTVLDQLISDPRHGVPVKLLANRLALSAATVTSKLEGRLAREADIRDAYHLAPPGEARGPDGDLLAFWREAVRLSTLKRARYVQPHTH
;
A
#
# COMPACT_ATOMS: atom_id res chain seq x y z
N MET A 1 18.96 0.49 17.64
CA MET A 1 17.55 0.07 17.42
C MET A 1 17.50 -0.67 16.09
N THR A 2 17.29 -1.98 16.12
CA THR A 2 17.29 -2.87 14.96
C THR A 2 15.94 -2.82 14.25
N TYR A 3 15.94 -2.42 12.98
CA TYR A 3 14.77 -2.45 12.10
C TYR A 3 14.45 -3.91 11.78
N GLN A 4 13.37 -4.44 12.34
CA GLN A 4 12.88 -5.78 12.06
C GLN A 4 11.98 -5.69 10.81
N PRO A 5 12.37 -6.25 9.66
CA PRO A 5 11.52 -6.24 8.47
C PRO A 5 10.24 -7.00 8.80
N ALA A 6 9.09 -6.52 8.32
CA ALA A 6 7.84 -7.26 8.41
C ALA A 6 8.04 -8.63 7.75
N THR A 7 8.09 -9.66 8.58
CA THR A 7 8.24 -11.05 8.20
C THR A 7 7.00 -11.50 7.43
N ILE A 8 7.03 -11.33 6.12
CA ILE A 8 6.33 -12.24 5.20
C ILE A 8 7.10 -13.58 5.31
N SER A 9 6.98 -14.27 6.45
CA SER A 9 7.80 -15.44 6.76
C SER A 9 7.13 -16.46 7.70
N ASP A 10 5.83 -16.35 7.97
CA ASP A 10 5.13 -17.39 8.75
C ASP A 10 4.50 -18.50 7.89
N ASP A 11 4.31 -18.28 6.58
CA ASP A 11 3.78 -19.32 5.66
C ASP A 11 4.83 -20.38 5.25
N LEU A 12 6.10 -20.21 5.64
CA LEU A 12 7.18 -21.15 5.32
C LEU A 12 7.22 -22.36 6.28
N ASN A 13 6.60 -22.26 7.46
CA ASN A 13 6.59 -23.36 8.45
C ASN A 13 5.57 -24.46 8.12
N THR A 14 4.59 -24.17 7.26
CA THR A 14 3.57 -25.14 6.80
C THR A 14 3.92 -25.80 5.47
N LEU A 15 4.95 -25.33 4.78
CA LEU A 15 5.41 -25.93 3.54
C LEU A 15 6.38 -27.08 3.86
N PRO A 16 6.33 -28.22 3.14
CA PRO A 16 7.35 -29.26 3.28
C PRO A 16 8.73 -28.60 3.14
N GLN A 17 9.67 -28.92 4.03
CA GLN A 17 11.01 -28.31 4.12
C GLN A 17 11.69 -28.29 2.73
N LEU A 18 11.47 -27.21 1.99
CA LEU A 18 12.03 -27.06 0.66
C LEU A 18 13.52 -26.79 0.85
N PRO A 19 14.40 -27.49 0.11
CA PRO A 19 15.83 -27.33 0.25
C PRO A 19 16.23 -25.86 0.09
N GLY A 20 17.21 -25.41 0.86
CA GLY A 20 17.50 -23.99 1.08
C GLY A 20 17.73 -23.14 -0.19
N TRP A 21 18.00 -23.75 -1.35
CA TRP A 21 18.07 -23.04 -2.64
C TRP A 21 16.70 -22.61 -3.19
N VAL A 22 15.60 -23.22 -2.74
CA VAL A 22 14.22 -22.87 -3.11
C VAL A 22 13.74 -21.67 -2.29
N THR A 23 14.18 -21.56 -1.03
CA THR A 23 13.83 -20.47 -0.10
C THR A 23 14.90 -19.38 -0.04
N SER A 24 16.08 -19.61 -0.63
CA SER A 24 17.14 -18.60 -0.75
C SER A 24 16.68 -17.48 -1.69
N ARG A 25 16.12 -16.44 -1.09
CA ARG A 25 16.00 -15.14 -1.74
C ARG A 25 17.43 -14.60 -1.91
N ARG A 26 18.02 -14.83 -3.09
CA ARG A 26 19.28 -14.18 -3.49
C ARG A 26 19.15 -12.68 -3.18
N ALA A 27 20.18 -12.07 -2.58
CA ALA A 27 20.20 -10.63 -2.35
C ALA A 27 19.87 -9.92 -3.67
N GLU A 28 18.70 -9.29 -3.73
CA GLU A 28 18.22 -8.65 -4.95
C GLU A 28 19.00 -7.33 -5.11
N THR A 29 19.61 -7.13 -6.28
CA THR A 29 20.22 -5.82 -6.57
C THR A 29 19.12 -4.77 -6.64
N LEU A 30 19.46 -3.50 -6.38
CA LEU A 30 18.50 -2.40 -6.50
C LEU A 30 17.85 -2.36 -7.89
N GLU A 31 18.61 -2.70 -8.95
CA GLU A 31 18.04 -2.76 -10.30
C GLU A 31 17.00 -3.89 -10.43
N THR A 32 17.27 -5.06 -9.84
CA THR A 32 16.34 -6.19 -9.87
C THR A 32 15.04 -5.86 -9.13
N VAL A 33 15.14 -5.20 -7.97
CA VAL A 33 13.96 -4.76 -7.20
C VAL A 33 13.17 -3.71 -7.96
N ALA A 34 13.85 -2.72 -8.57
CA ALA A 34 13.20 -1.69 -9.38
C ALA A 34 12.46 -2.30 -10.58
N PHE A 35 13.11 -3.21 -11.31
CA PHE A 35 12.51 -3.91 -12.45
C PHE A 35 11.28 -4.73 -12.04
N ARG A 36 11.40 -5.55 -10.98
CA ARG A 36 10.28 -6.36 -10.47
C ARG A 36 9.13 -5.51 -9.96
N SER A 37 9.42 -4.42 -9.26
CA SER A 37 8.42 -3.47 -8.78
C SER A 37 7.68 -2.82 -9.95
N GLY A 38 8.40 -2.41 -11.00
CA GLY A 38 7.80 -1.87 -12.23
C GLY A 38 6.92 -2.88 -12.96
N ALA A 39 7.38 -4.13 -13.08
CA ALA A 39 6.61 -5.21 -13.69
C ALA A 39 5.31 -5.49 -12.90
N ALA A 40 5.41 -5.59 -11.57
CA ALA A 40 4.25 -5.79 -10.71
C ALA A 40 3.23 -4.63 -10.81
N LEU A 41 3.72 -3.38 -10.83
CA LEU A 41 2.86 -2.20 -11.00
C LEU A 41 2.18 -2.17 -12.37
N THR A 42 2.85 -2.62 -13.42
CA THR A 42 2.26 -2.69 -14.77
C THR A 42 1.12 -3.70 -14.84
N VAL A 43 1.29 -4.88 -14.22
CA VAL A 43 0.23 -5.89 -14.13
C VAL A 43 -0.93 -5.39 -13.28
N LEU A 44 -0.65 -4.78 -12.14
CA LEU A 44 -1.66 -4.19 -11.28
C LEU A 44 -2.45 -3.08 -12.01
N ASP A 45 -1.77 -2.24 -12.80
CA ASP A 45 -2.41 -1.19 -13.57
C ASP A 45 -3.43 -1.74 -14.57
N GLN A 46 -3.08 -2.83 -15.27
CA GLN A 46 -3.97 -3.52 -16.22
C GLN A 46 -5.20 -4.10 -15.51
N LEU A 47 -5.00 -4.76 -14.37
CA LEU A 47 -6.10 -5.35 -13.57
C LEU A 47 -7.08 -4.28 -13.06
N ILE A 48 -6.56 -3.11 -12.66
CA ILE A 48 -7.38 -1.99 -12.20
C ILE A 48 -8.03 -1.24 -13.37
N SER A 49 -7.41 -1.23 -14.55
CA SER A 49 -7.92 -0.59 -15.77
C SER A 49 -9.13 -1.32 -16.35
N ASP A 50 -9.08 -2.64 -16.37
CA ASP A 50 -10.10 -3.42 -17.08
C ASP A 50 -11.36 -3.60 -16.20
N PRO A 51 -12.51 -3.02 -16.60
CA PRO A 51 -13.76 -3.11 -15.85
C PRO A 51 -14.25 -4.55 -15.63
N ARG A 52 -13.82 -5.50 -16.47
CA ARG A 52 -14.24 -6.91 -16.42
C ARG A 52 -13.78 -7.62 -15.16
N HIS A 53 -12.66 -7.19 -14.57
CA HIS A 53 -12.13 -7.78 -13.34
C HIS A 53 -12.87 -7.31 -12.08
N GLY A 54 -13.72 -6.28 -12.17
CA GLY A 54 -14.56 -5.83 -11.07
C GLY A 54 -13.80 -5.38 -9.82
N VAL A 55 -12.55 -4.93 -9.96
CA VAL A 55 -11.70 -4.56 -8.82
C VAL A 55 -12.32 -3.36 -8.09
N PRO A 56 -12.60 -3.45 -6.77
CA PRO A 56 -13.13 -2.33 -6.00
C PRO A 56 -12.03 -1.28 -5.74
N VAL A 57 -11.73 -0.46 -6.75
CA VAL A 57 -10.62 0.49 -6.78
C VAL A 57 -10.62 1.43 -5.57
N LYS A 58 -11.81 1.91 -5.15
CA LYS A 58 -11.94 2.76 -3.97
C LYS A 58 -11.54 2.05 -2.67
N LEU A 59 -11.89 0.77 -2.52
CA LEU A 59 -11.52 -0.01 -1.33
C LEU A 59 -10.02 -0.31 -1.33
N LEU A 60 -9.48 -0.71 -2.48
CA LEU A 60 -8.05 -0.94 -2.66
C LEU A 60 -7.24 0.32 -2.33
N ALA A 61 -7.65 1.47 -2.86
CA ALA A 61 -7.05 2.77 -2.58
C ALA A 61 -7.03 3.11 -1.09
N ASN A 62 -8.14 2.91 -0.39
CA ASN A 62 -8.21 3.16 1.06
C ASN A 62 -7.30 2.20 1.84
N ARG A 63 -7.22 0.92 1.47
CA ARG A 63 -6.31 -0.05 2.11
C ARG A 63 -4.84 0.30 1.88
N LEU A 64 -4.48 0.71 0.68
CA LEU A 64 -3.12 1.15 0.37
C LEU A 64 -2.75 2.42 1.15
N ALA A 65 -3.66 3.39 1.25
CA ALA A 65 -3.45 4.59 2.06
C ALA A 65 -3.23 4.27 3.54
N LEU A 66 -4.01 3.34 4.10
CA LEU A 66 -3.87 2.89 5.49
C LEU A 66 -2.55 2.13 5.74
N SER A 67 -2.14 1.28 4.80
CA SER A 67 -0.85 0.60 4.87
C SER A 67 0.32 1.59 4.78
N ALA A 68 0.25 2.56 3.86
CA ALA A 68 1.26 3.62 3.73
C ALA A 68 1.37 4.45 5.01
N ALA A 69 0.25 4.89 5.59
CA ALA A 69 0.22 5.60 6.86
C ALA A 69 0.86 4.80 7.99
N THR A 70 0.60 3.50 8.06
CA THR A 70 1.19 2.61 9.07
C THR A 70 2.71 2.51 8.91
N VAL A 71 3.21 2.37 7.68
CA VAL A 71 4.66 2.34 7.42
C VAL A 71 5.30 3.69 7.71
N THR A 72 4.68 4.81 7.32
CA THR A 72 5.18 6.15 7.63
C THR A 72 5.21 6.42 9.13
N SER A 73 4.20 6.00 9.89
CA SER A 73 4.19 6.11 11.36
C SER A 73 5.36 5.34 12.00
N LYS A 74 5.71 4.17 11.45
CA LYS A 74 6.90 3.42 11.89
C LYS A 74 8.20 4.15 11.55
N LEU A 75 8.30 4.74 10.36
CA LEU A 75 9.48 5.54 9.96
C LEU A 75 9.64 6.79 10.82
N GLU A 76 8.55 7.40 11.26
CA GLU A 76 8.54 8.54 12.19
C GLU A 76 8.74 8.13 13.66
N GLY A 77 8.89 6.83 13.94
CA GLY A 77 9.15 6.30 15.29
C GLY A 77 7.95 6.25 16.23
N ARG A 78 6.74 6.60 15.76
CA ARG A 78 5.50 6.53 16.56
C ARG A 78 5.01 5.09 16.76
N LEU A 79 5.32 4.20 15.82
CA LEU A 79 4.96 2.77 15.85
C LEU A 79 3.44 2.53 16.05
N ALA A 80 2.59 3.45 15.57
CA ALA A 80 1.14 3.32 15.71
C ALA A 80 0.63 2.07 14.97
N ARG A 81 -0.34 1.38 15.57
CA ARG A 81 -0.96 0.23 14.91
C ARG A 81 -1.96 0.71 13.87
N GLU A 82 -2.22 -0.16 12.89
CA GLU A 82 -3.19 0.11 11.83
C GLU A 82 -4.59 0.44 12.39
N ALA A 83 -5.01 -0.25 13.46
CA ALA A 83 -6.27 0.01 14.14
C ALA A 83 -6.31 1.41 14.78
N ASP A 84 -5.24 1.80 15.46
CA ASP A 84 -5.13 3.11 16.13
C ASP A 84 -5.21 4.25 15.11
N ILE A 85 -4.51 4.12 13.97
CA ILE A 85 -4.54 5.08 12.86
C ILE A 85 -5.94 5.19 12.26
N ARG A 86 -6.61 4.05 12.06
CA ARG A 86 -7.97 4.02 11.52
C ARG A 86 -8.95 4.69 12.47
N ASP A 87 -8.86 4.37 13.76
CA ASP A 87 -9.78 4.86 14.77
C ASP A 87 -9.56 6.36 15.01
N ALA A 88 -8.30 6.84 14.99
CA ALA A 88 -7.98 8.27 15.02
C ALA A 88 -8.62 9.05 13.86
N TYR A 89 -8.70 8.45 12.67
CA TYR A 89 -9.37 9.09 11.52
C TYR A 89 -10.90 9.06 11.63
N HIS A 90 -11.48 7.96 12.11
CA HIS A 90 -12.93 7.71 12.06
C HIS A 90 -13.69 8.16 13.31
N LEU A 91 -13.06 8.17 14.48
CA LEU A 91 -13.69 8.51 15.76
C LEU A 91 -13.50 9.99 16.14
N ALA A 92 -12.68 10.73 15.41
CA ALA A 92 -12.50 12.16 15.64
C ALA A 92 -13.79 12.94 15.38
N PRO A 93 -14.27 13.75 16.33
CA PRO A 93 -15.47 14.57 16.15
C PRO A 93 -15.33 15.56 14.99
N PRO A 94 -16.45 15.94 14.33
CA PRO A 94 -16.43 16.94 13.27
C PRO A 94 -15.89 18.28 13.80
N GLY A 95 -14.81 18.79 13.20
CA GLY A 95 -14.21 20.07 13.57
C GLY A 95 -13.10 19.98 14.62
N GLU A 96 -12.86 18.80 15.21
CA GLU A 96 -11.73 18.57 16.10
C GLU A 96 -10.51 17.99 15.35
N ALA A 97 -9.32 18.19 15.92
CA ALA A 97 -8.09 17.66 15.36
C ALA A 97 -8.05 16.13 15.49
N ARG A 98 -7.73 15.43 14.39
CA ARG A 98 -7.65 13.96 14.34
C ARG A 98 -6.38 13.40 14.99
N GLY A 99 -5.51 14.29 15.46
CA GLY A 99 -4.18 13.95 15.92
C GLY A 99 -3.25 13.52 14.78
N PRO A 100 -1.96 13.32 15.09
CA PRO A 100 -0.92 13.09 14.09
C PRO A 100 -1.15 11.83 13.25
N ASP A 101 -1.71 10.77 13.84
CA ASP A 101 -1.95 9.51 13.13
C ASP A 101 -3.19 9.59 12.23
N GLY A 102 -4.25 10.28 12.68
CA GLY A 102 -5.43 10.54 11.85
C GLY A 102 -5.14 11.50 10.69
N ASP A 103 -4.30 12.52 10.92
CA ASP A 103 -3.85 13.45 9.88
C ASP A 103 -2.94 12.74 8.86
N LEU A 104 -2.09 11.82 9.31
CA LEU A 104 -1.27 11.00 8.44
C LEU A 104 -2.12 10.13 7.50
N LEU A 105 -3.18 9.49 8.02
CA LEU A 105 -4.12 8.75 7.17
C LEU A 105 -4.88 9.68 6.21
N ALA A 106 -5.27 10.87 6.66
CA ALA A 106 -5.93 11.86 5.80
C ALA A 106 -5.03 12.27 4.62
N PHE A 107 -3.75 12.55 4.89
CA PHE A 107 -2.75 12.87 3.88
C PHE A 107 -2.64 11.77 2.81
N TRP A 108 -2.46 10.50 3.23
CA TRP A 108 -2.31 9.40 2.28
C TRP A 108 -3.59 9.13 1.48
N ARG A 109 -4.78 9.29 2.08
CA ARG A 109 -6.05 9.15 1.35
C ARG A 109 -6.22 10.22 0.28
N GLU A 110 -5.75 11.44 0.54
CA GLU A 110 -5.78 12.51 -0.45
C GLU A 110 -4.75 12.29 -1.57
N ALA A 111 -3.54 11.83 -1.24
CA ALA A 111 -2.52 11.49 -2.22
C ALA A 111 -3.01 10.42 -3.23
N VAL A 112 -3.74 9.42 -2.76
CA VAL A 112 -4.30 8.37 -3.63
C VAL A 112 -5.50 8.87 -4.45
N ARG A 113 -6.26 9.86 -3.97
CA ARG A 113 -7.30 10.50 -4.81
C ARG A 113 -6.71 11.23 -5.99
N LEU A 114 -5.63 11.99 -5.80
CA LEU A 114 -4.97 12.73 -6.88
C LEU A 114 -4.47 11.82 -8.01
N SER A 115 -4.03 10.61 -7.71
CA SER A 115 -3.61 9.64 -8.74
C SER A 115 -4.81 9.09 -9.53
N THR A 116 -5.94 8.81 -8.87
CA THR A 116 -7.17 8.38 -9.56
C THR A 116 -7.78 9.49 -10.43
N LEU A 117 -7.69 10.76 -9.99
CA LEU A 117 -8.17 11.92 -10.76
C LEU A 117 -7.32 12.20 -12.00
N LYS A 118 -6.00 12.03 -11.93
CA LYS A 118 -5.13 12.09 -13.12
C LYS A 118 -5.53 11.04 -14.16
N ARG A 119 -5.96 9.86 -13.72
CA ARG A 119 -6.41 8.77 -14.60
C ARG A 119 -7.76 9.03 -15.25
N ALA A 120 -8.74 9.58 -14.51
CA ALA A 120 -10.03 9.97 -15.09
C ALA A 120 -9.88 11.01 -16.21
N ARG A 121 -8.85 11.85 -16.15
CA ARG A 121 -8.55 12.87 -17.19
C ARG A 121 -7.93 12.27 -18.46
N TYR A 122 -7.25 11.12 -18.36
CA TYR A 122 -6.61 10.46 -19.50
C TYR A 122 -7.54 9.50 -20.25
N VAL A 123 -8.64 9.08 -19.62
CA VAL A 123 -9.62 8.11 -20.16
C VAL A 123 -10.82 8.79 -20.85
N GLN A 124 -10.88 10.13 -20.92
CA GLN A 124 -11.84 10.78 -21.83
C GLN A 124 -11.31 10.64 -23.26
N PRO A 125 -11.94 9.82 -24.14
CA PRO A 125 -11.56 9.82 -25.54
C PRO A 125 -11.88 11.20 -26.12
N HIS A 126 -10.95 11.74 -26.91
CA HIS A 126 -11.24 12.82 -27.84
C HIS A 126 -12.31 12.30 -28.81
N THR A 127 -13.58 12.53 -28.50
CA THR A 127 -14.67 12.46 -29.48
C THR A 127 -14.58 13.73 -30.33
N HIS A 128 -14.04 13.56 -31.53
CA HIS A 128 -14.28 14.43 -32.67
C HIS A 128 -14.58 13.55 -33.89
#